data_AF-B7PYX7-F1
#
_entry.id   AF-B7PYX7-F1
#
_cell.length_a   1.000
_cell.length_b   1.000
_cell.length_c   1.000
_cell.angle_alpha   90.00
_cell.angle_beta   90.00
_cell.angle_gamma   90.00
#
_symmetry.space_group_name_H-M   'P 1'
#
loop_
_entity.id
_entity.type
_entity.pdbx_description
1 polymer ?
#
loop_
_entity_poly.entity_id
_entity_poly.type
_entity_poly.pdbx_seq_one_letter_code
_entity_poly.pdbx_strand_id
1 'polypeptide(L)'
;MSAKTSVEVFYSLVDLPTLTAALVIDSEMSSSSESVQQKRRSSLSPEFQASMMFVLRDESGIGDTFDGIARFHVLVADLATHPRVVRCSEHGPQLLSCFFATFVHHADAELAARLLPAMLERLSVCFGSRGYCERLRKALADVLPKLFRRFPEMTFLLSSELVDFLSHTASYETAPDFFTNLVWAVGEFASPNESSLFTPRVITDYFEVLECVTFEMLGSPTLLQRERRLRLLCVLITSLSKLAVRSQDLVPRALLCLSKTGQVCGTECSGPRAVLERRSRAEAVLESSGAASTILTPPKEDELKRCHRDLTQLPGLVRLVSAMMVNEGSPR
;
A
#
# COMPACT_ATOMS: atom_id res chain seq x y z
N MET A 1 0.99 11.44 19.78
CA MET A 1 2.33 11.25 19.18
C MET A 1 2.69 12.50 18.40
N SER A 2 3.95 12.94 18.36
CA SER A 2 4.34 14.12 17.57
C SER A 2 4.56 13.76 16.10
N ALA A 3 4.16 14.69 15.23
CA ALA A 3 4.34 14.70 13.78
C ALA A 3 5.70 14.15 13.33
N LYS A 4 6.69 14.99 13.64
CA LYS A 4 8.09 14.85 13.24
C LYS A 4 8.73 13.62 13.86
N THR A 5 8.52 13.43 15.17
CA THR A 5 9.14 12.33 15.92
C THR A 5 8.69 10.96 15.41
N SER A 6 7.42 10.78 15.03
CA SER A 6 6.93 9.47 14.59
C SER A 6 7.50 9.05 13.23
N VAL A 7 7.60 10.02 12.30
CA VAL A 7 8.19 9.79 10.97
C VAL A 7 9.71 9.56 11.09
N GLU A 8 10.39 10.28 11.99
CA GLU A 8 11.82 10.06 12.25
C GLU A 8 12.11 8.71 12.91
N VAL A 9 11.26 8.27 13.84
CA VAL A 9 11.35 6.92 14.42
C VAL A 9 11.15 5.87 13.33
N PHE A 10 10.20 6.09 12.41
CA PHE A 10 10.02 5.22 11.25
C PHE A 10 11.32 5.12 10.42
N TYR A 11 11.89 6.25 10.00
CA TYR A 11 13.15 6.24 9.23
C TYR A 11 14.29 5.57 9.99
N SER A 12 14.42 5.83 11.30
CA SER A 12 15.46 5.22 12.14
C SER A 12 15.33 3.70 12.22
N LEU A 13 14.10 3.17 12.24
CA LEU A 13 13.85 1.73 12.26
C LEU A 13 14.11 1.09 10.88
N VAL A 14 13.74 1.77 9.80
CA VAL A 14 14.00 1.32 8.43
C VAL A 14 15.49 1.34 8.09
N ASP A 15 16.18 2.40 8.51
CA ASP A 15 17.60 2.65 8.22
C ASP A 15 18.51 2.10 9.34
N LEU A 16 17.99 1.27 10.25
CA LEU A 16 18.75 0.69 11.37
C LEU A 16 20.02 -0.07 10.90
N PRO A 17 19.99 -0.88 9.82
CA PRO A 17 21.21 -1.49 9.27
C PRO A 17 22.19 -0.45 8.74
N THR A 18 21.69 0.63 8.13
CA THR A 18 22.49 1.74 7.59
C THR A 18 23.19 2.51 8.70
N LEU A 19 22.46 2.86 9.77
CA LEU A 19 23.01 3.46 10.98
C LEU A 19 24.09 2.55 11.60
N THR A 20 23.83 1.25 11.65
CA THR A 20 24.78 0.27 12.18
C THR A 20 26.07 0.21 11.35
N ALA A 21 25.95 0.27 10.02
CA ALA A 21 27.11 0.33 9.13
C ALA A 21 27.93 1.61 9.36
N ALA A 22 27.27 2.77 9.49
CA ALA A 22 27.93 4.03 9.81
C ALA A 22 28.67 3.96 11.16
N LEU A 23 28.06 3.38 12.20
CA LEU A 23 28.68 3.19 13.51
C LEU A 23 29.90 2.25 13.48
N VAL A 24 29.88 1.22 12.63
CA VAL A 24 31.05 0.35 12.44
C VAL A 24 32.21 1.16 11.87
N ILE A 25 31.98 1.94 10.82
CA ILE A 25 32.99 2.80 10.19
C ILE A 25 33.55 3.81 11.20
N ASP A 26 32.70 4.48 11.97
CA ASP A 26 33.12 5.46 12.97
C ASP A 26 33.94 4.82 14.10
N SER A 27 33.55 3.63 14.55
CA SER A 27 34.31 2.89 15.58
C SER A 27 35.70 2.45 15.09
N GLU A 28 35.81 2.01 13.84
CA GLU A 28 37.09 1.63 13.24
C GLU A 28 38.00 2.85 13.05
N MET A 29 37.45 4.01 12.68
CA MET A 29 38.21 5.26 12.62
C MET A 29 38.70 5.66 14.01
N SER A 30 37.82 5.67 15.01
CA SER A 30 38.14 6.08 16.39
C SER A 30 39.17 5.18 17.08
N SER A 31 39.31 3.92 16.65
CA SER A 31 40.31 2.97 17.20
C SER A 31 41.76 3.24 16.76
N SER A 32 41.97 4.13 15.78
CA SER A 32 43.30 4.45 15.23
C SER A 32 43.94 5.68 15.91
N SER A 33 45.26 5.87 15.81
CA SER A 33 45.94 7.08 16.33
C SER A 33 45.46 8.36 15.64
N GLU A 34 45.42 9.50 16.34
CA GLU A 34 44.88 10.79 15.85
C GLU A 34 45.43 11.23 14.48
N SER A 35 46.72 11.00 14.21
CA SER A 35 47.33 11.31 12.91
C SER A 35 46.79 10.46 11.76
N VAL A 36 46.43 9.21 12.03
CA VAL A 36 45.81 8.28 11.08
C VAL A 36 44.34 8.61 10.90
N GLN A 37 43.65 9.02 11.96
CA GLN A 37 42.26 9.50 11.92
C GLN A 37 42.12 10.72 11.01
N GLN A 38 42.95 11.75 11.24
CA GLN A 38 42.93 12.99 10.46
C GLN A 38 43.19 12.71 8.97
N LYS A 39 44.17 11.84 8.67
CA LYS A 39 44.50 11.44 7.31
C LYS A 39 43.36 10.66 6.64
N ARG A 40 42.77 9.69 7.34
CA ARG A 40 41.60 8.93 6.83
C ARG A 40 40.41 9.83 6.58
N ARG A 41 40.06 10.72 7.53
CA ARG A 41 38.98 11.70 7.35
C ARG A 41 39.23 12.58 6.13
N SER A 42 40.43 13.15 5.99
CA SER A 42 40.79 13.98 4.83
C SER A 42 40.77 13.25 3.47
N SER A 43 40.86 11.91 3.47
CA SER A 43 40.83 11.10 2.25
C SER A 43 39.42 10.71 1.80
N LEU A 44 38.41 10.89 2.66
CA LEU A 44 37.01 10.61 2.31
C LEU A 44 36.46 11.74 1.45
N SER A 45 35.56 11.42 0.53
CA SER A 45 34.85 12.44 -0.24
C SER A 45 34.03 13.34 0.70
N PRO A 46 33.93 14.66 0.42
CA PRO A 46 33.08 15.56 1.21
C PRO A 46 31.63 15.09 1.29
N GLU A 47 31.12 14.47 0.22
CA GLU A 47 29.76 13.90 0.18
C GLU A 47 29.58 12.75 1.18
N PHE A 48 30.57 11.86 1.30
CA PHE A 48 30.51 10.76 2.27
C PHE A 48 30.59 11.26 3.71
N GLN A 49 31.42 12.29 3.97
CA GLN A 49 31.48 12.92 5.29
C GLN A 49 30.14 13.56 5.68
N ALA A 50 29.50 14.30 4.76
CA ALA A 50 28.19 14.89 5.00
C ALA A 50 27.13 13.82 5.30
N SER A 51 27.17 12.71 4.56
CA SER A 51 26.29 11.55 4.75
C SER A 51 26.48 10.91 6.14
N MET A 52 27.73 10.69 6.54
CA MET A 52 28.09 10.15 7.85
C MET A 52 27.61 11.07 8.99
N MET A 53 27.84 12.38 8.88
CA MET A 53 27.37 13.36 9.86
C MET A 53 25.85 13.36 9.99
N PHE A 54 25.13 13.25 8.86
CA PHE A 54 23.68 13.17 8.88
C PHE A 54 23.20 11.88 9.56
N VAL A 55 23.74 10.72 9.18
CA VAL A 55 23.29 9.41 9.70
C VAL A 55 23.61 9.25 11.19
N LEU A 56 24.77 9.75 11.65
CA LEU A 56 25.24 9.62 13.02
C LEU A 56 24.78 10.74 13.97
N ARG A 57 23.92 11.65 13.51
CA ARG A 57 23.42 12.76 14.34
C ARG A 57 22.70 12.24 15.59
N ASP A 58 22.84 12.99 16.67
CA ASP A 58 22.13 12.79 17.94
C ASP A 58 20.86 13.67 18.06
N GLU A 59 20.61 14.54 17.07
CA GLU A 59 19.47 15.45 17.04
C GLU A 59 18.30 14.94 16.17
N SER A 60 17.10 14.97 16.77
CA SER A 60 15.81 14.78 16.09
C SER A 60 15.23 16.13 15.62
N GLY A 61 14.37 16.12 14.61
CA GLY A 61 13.59 17.29 14.19
C GLY A 61 14.02 17.94 12.87
N ILE A 62 15.03 17.38 12.19
CA ILE A 62 15.49 17.88 10.88
C ILE A 62 14.44 17.58 9.79
N GLY A 63 13.57 16.58 10.00
CA GLY A 63 12.32 16.38 9.22
C GLY A 63 12.48 16.01 7.75
N ASP A 64 13.64 16.27 7.14
CA ASP A 64 13.91 15.98 5.75
C ASP A 64 14.44 14.57 5.58
N THR A 65 13.99 13.92 4.51
CA THR A 65 14.58 12.66 4.12
C THR A 65 16.03 12.88 3.69
N PHE A 66 16.88 11.92 4.01
CA PHE A 66 18.25 11.93 3.52
C PHE A 66 18.27 11.71 2.01
N ASP A 67 18.26 12.79 1.22
CA ASP A 67 18.33 12.73 -0.25
C ASP A 67 19.55 11.92 -0.76
N GLY A 68 20.60 11.80 0.04
CA GLY A 68 21.80 11.01 -0.24
C GLY A 68 21.73 9.52 0.13
N ILE A 69 20.63 9.01 0.68
CA ILE A 69 20.55 7.67 1.29
C ILE A 69 20.92 6.55 0.31
N ALA A 70 20.42 6.60 -0.92
CA ALA A 70 20.73 5.59 -1.94
C ALA A 70 22.22 5.57 -2.29
N ARG A 71 22.86 6.74 -2.38
CA ARG A 71 24.31 6.84 -2.64
C ARG A 71 25.11 6.34 -1.45
N PHE A 72 24.68 6.67 -0.24
CA PHE A 72 25.32 6.18 0.97
C PHE A 72 25.26 4.66 1.07
N HIS A 73 24.13 4.03 0.71
CA HIS A 73 24.01 2.57 0.65
C HIS A 73 25.03 1.91 -0.28
N VAL A 74 25.38 2.56 -1.40
CA VAL A 74 26.46 2.09 -2.29
C VAL A 74 27.81 2.16 -1.57
N LEU A 75 28.07 3.22 -0.82
CA LEU A 75 29.34 3.42 -0.11
C LEU A 75 29.52 2.46 1.07
N VAL A 76 28.43 2.00 1.69
CA VAL A 76 28.47 1.04 2.80
C VAL A 76 28.11 -0.40 2.39
N ALA A 77 28.02 -0.68 1.09
CA ALA A 77 27.57 -1.97 0.54
C ALA A 77 28.35 -3.17 1.12
N ASP A 78 29.66 -3.04 1.27
CA ASP A 78 30.54 -4.10 1.77
C ASP A 78 30.22 -4.51 3.22
N LEU A 79 29.62 -3.61 4.01
CA LEU A 79 29.25 -3.86 5.39
C LEU A 79 27.91 -4.61 5.54
N ALA A 80 27.18 -4.88 4.45
CA ALA A 80 25.91 -5.62 4.51
C ALA A 80 26.06 -7.03 5.13
N THR A 81 27.27 -7.60 5.08
CA THR A 81 27.60 -8.92 5.66
C THR A 81 28.25 -8.83 7.04
N HIS A 82 28.54 -7.63 7.54
CA HIS A 82 29.18 -7.44 8.84
C HIS A 82 28.26 -7.96 9.98
N PRO A 83 28.76 -8.71 10.98
CA PRO A 83 27.92 -9.37 11.98
C PRO A 83 26.93 -8.44 12.69
N ARG A 84 27.34 -7.20 12.99
CA ARG A 84 26.45 -6.20 13.60
C ARG A 84 25.32 -5.78 12.68
N VAL A 85 25.61 -5.55 11.40
CA VAL A 85 24.62 -5.15 10.38
C VAL A 85 23.64 -6.30 10.11
N VAL A 86 24.14 -7.54 10.09
CA VAL A 86 23.29 -8.74 9.97
C VAL A 86 22.31 -8.84 11.13
N ARG A 87 22.77 -8.70 12.38
CA ARG A 87 21.90 -8.74 13.56
C ARG A 87 20.83 -7.65 13.53
N CYS A 88 21.19 -6.41 13.19
CA CYS A 88 20.22 -5.33 13.05
C CYS A 88 19.21 -5.60 11.93
N SER A 89 19.64 -6.20 10.82
CA SER A 89 18.78 -6.59 9.71
C SER A 89 17.83 -7.76 10.05
N GLU A 90 18.15 -8.57 11.05
CA GLU A 90 17.25 -9.63 11.54
C GLU A 90 16.11 -9.04 12.39
N HIS A 91 16.42 -8.06 13.23
CA HIS A 91 15.47 -7.50 14.21
C HIS A 91 14.73 -6.24 13.76
N GLY A 92 15.28 -5.46 12.84
CA GLY A 92 14.69 -4.21 12.32
C GLY A 92 13.20 -4.34 11.93
N PRO A 93 12.81 -5.35 11.11
CA PRO A 93 11.41 -5.51 10.70
C PRO A 93 10.46 -5.86 11.85
N GLN A 94 10.95 -6.53 12.91
CA GLN A 94 10.16 -6.87 14.10
C GLN A 94 9.89 -5.61 14.94
N LEU A 95 10.91 -4.77 15.13
CA LEU A 95 10.77 -3.48 15.80
C LEU A 95 9.81 -2.56 15.04
N LEU A 96 9.94 -2.52 13.71
CA LEU A 96 9.04 -1.77 12.83
C LEU A 96 7.58 -2.26 12.96
N SER A 97 7.37 -3.57 13.07
CA SER A 97 6.03 -4.12 13.30
C SER A 97 5.44 -3.70 14.65
N CYS A 98 6.26 -3.62 15.71
CA CYS A 98 5.84 -3.12 17.02
C CYS A 98 5.52 -1.61 16.99
N PHE A 99 6.34 -0.84 16.26
CA PHE A 99 6.07 0.57 15.99
C PHE A 99 4.72 0.73 15.31
N PHE A 100 4.44 -0.01 14.23
CA PHE A 100 3.16 0.07 13.53
C PHE A 100 1.97 -0.33 14.39
N ALA A 101 2.09 -1.38 15.22
CA ALA A 101 1.02 -1.76 16.15
C ALA A 101 0.66 -0.60 17.10
N THR A 102 1.68 0.09 17.61
CA THR A 102 1.51 1.25 18.50
C THR A 102 0.98 2.47 17.74
N PHE A 103 1.52 2.71 16.54
CA PHE A 103 1.15 3.83 15.67
C PHE A 103 -0.33 3.77 15.28
N VAL A 104 -0.82 2.63 14.80
CA VAL A 104 -2.23 2.46 14.41
C VAL A 104 -3.18 2.71 15.59
N HIS A 105 -2.75 2.39 16.82
CA HIS A 105 -3.56 2.59 18.01
C HIS A 105 -3.61 4.06 18.48
N HIS A 106 -2.53 4.83 18.28
CA HIS A 106 -2.37 6.16 18.89
C HIS A 106 -2.27 7.33 17.91
N ALA A 107 -2.15 7.08 16.61
CA ALA A 107 -2.11 8.12 15.59
C ALA A 107 -3.51 8.67 15.27
N ASP A 108 -3.53 9.86 14.68
CA ASP A 108 -4.68 10.44 13.99
C ASP A 108 -4.49 10.34 12.46
N ALA A 109 -5.53 10.71 11.71
CA ALA A 109 -5.51 10.63 10.24
C ALA A 109 -4.43 11.51 9.62
N GLU A 110 -4.15 12.70 10.16
CA GLU A 110 -3.11 13.60 9.66
C GLU A 110 -1.70 13.04 9.84
N LEU A 111 -1.43 12.41 10.99
CA LEU A 111 -0.16 11.76 11.24
C LEU A 111 0.00 10.50 10.38
N ALA A 112 -1.07 9.72 10.21
CA ALA A 112 -1.06 8.58 9.30
C ALA A 112 -0.82 9.01 7.85
N ALA A 113 -1.43 10.13 7.42
CA ALA A 113 -1.21 10.72 6.11
C ALA A 113 0.24 11.19 5.92
N ARG A 114 0.92 11.66 6.97
CA ARG A 114 2.35 12.01 6.91
C ARG A 114 3.28 10.80 6.85
N LEU A 115 2.88 9.68 7.44
CA LEU A 115 3.70 8.47 7.45
C LEU A 115 3.68 7.73 6.10
N LEU A 116 2.55 7.71 5.38
CA LEU A 116 2.45 6.92 4.16
C LEU A 116 3.44 7.35 3.06
N PRO A 117 3.65 8.64 2.74
CA PRO A 117 4.68 9.07 1.80
C PRO A 117 6.09 8.59 2.18
N ALA A 118 6.44 8.65 3.48
CA ALA A 118 7.71 8.12 3.97
C ALA A 118 7.84 6.61 3.73
N MET A 119 6.74 5.86 3.86
CA MET A 119 6.71 4.44 3.52
C MET A 119 6.92 4.21 2.02
N LEU A 120 6.27 5.01 1.15
CA LEU A 120 6.41 4.90 -0.32
C LEU A 120 7.86 5.09 -0.76
N GLU A 121 8.52 6.12 -0.23
CA GLU A 121 9.90 6.46 -0.54
C GLU A 121 10.87 5.30 -0.21
N ARG A 122 10.63 4.61 0.91
CA ARG A 122 11.48 3.52 1.40
C ARG A 122 11.18 2.15 0.77
N LEU A 123 10.21 2.05 -0.14
CA LEU A 123 9.95 0.78 -0.85
C LEU A 123 11.08 0.42 -1.82
N SER A 124 11.60 1.39 -2.56
CA SER A 124 12.68 1.19 -3.55
C SER A 124 14.07 1.38 -2.94
N VAL A 125 14.19 2.13 -1.85
CA VAL A 125 15.48 2.45 -1.22
C VAL A 125 15.61 1.80 0.16
N CYS A 126 16.42 0.75 0.24
CA CYS A 126 16.67 -0.02 1.47
C CYS A 126 18.10 -0.59 1.47
N PHE A 127 18.68 -0.75 2.66
CA PHE A 127 19.97 -1.39 2.87
C PHE A 127 19.92 -2.34 4.06
N GLY A 128 20.59 -3.47 3.94
CA GLY A 128 20.69 -4.48 4.99
C GLY A 128 21.16 -5.82 4.45
N SER A 129 21.20 -6.81 5.34
CA SER A 129 21.61 -8.17 4.98
C SER A 129 20.61 -8.86 4.04
N ARG A 130 20.97 -10.04 3.53
CA ARG A 130 20.14 -10.80 2.59
C ARG A 130 18.70 -10.96 3.10
N GLY A 131 17.74 -10.59 2.25
CA GLY A 131 16.30 -10.68 2.54
C GLY A 131 15.77 -9.60 3.49
N TYR A 132 16.59 -8.66 3.97
CA TYR A 132 16.13 -7.54 4.80
C TYR A 132 15.05 -6.72 4.08
N CYS A 133 15.34 -6.24 2.89
CA CYS A 133 14.44 -5.43 2.08
C CYS A 133 13.09 -6.11 1.80
N GLU A 134 13.09 -7.43 1.59
CA GLU A 134 11.86 -8.20 1.39
C GLU A 134 11.01 -8.24 2.67
N ARG A 135 11.64 -8.48 3.83
CA ARG A 135 10.96 -8.45 5.13
C ARG A 135 10.45 -7.06 5.49
N LEU A 136 11.21 -6.01 5.16
CA LEU A 136 10.80 -4.62 5.31
C LEU A 136 9.55 -4.34 4.49
N ARG A 137 9.58 -4.60 3.17
CA ARG A 137 8.41 -4.38 2.29
C ARG A 137 7.20 -5.17 2.75
N LYS A 138 7.39 -6.39 3.26
CA LYS A 138 6.32 -7.18 3.85
C LYS A 138 5.73 -6.49 5.08
N ALA A 139 6.55 -6.02 6.03
CA ALA A 139 6.07 -5.29 7.20
C ALA A 139 5.29 -4.01 6.82
N LEU A 140 5.76 -3.28 5.80
CA LEU A 140 5.06 -2.13 5.23
C LEU A 140 3.72 -2.53 4.59
N ALA A 141 3.68 -3.63 3.84
CA ALA A 141 2.45 -4.10 3.21
C ALA A 141 1.42 -4.59 4.25
N ASP A 142 1.86 -5.30 5.28
CA ASP A 142 0.99 -5.90 6.31
C ASP A 142 0.29 -4.85 7.19
N VAL A 143 0.86 -3.64 7.33
CA VAL A 143 0.24 -2.55 8.09
C VAL A 143 -0.81 -1.78 7.27
N LEU A 144 -0.67 -1.68 5.94
CA LEU A 144 -1.54 -0.86 5.09
C LEU A 144 -3.04 -1.12 5.29
N PRO A 145 -3.54 -2.38 5.28
CA PRO A 145 -4.97 -2.60 5.47
C PRO A 145 -5.48 -2.15 6.84
N LYS A 146 -4.62 -2.16 7.87
CA LYS A 146 -4.97 -1.68 9.22
C LYS A 146 -5.01 -0.17 9.26
N LEU A 147 -4.06 0.50 8.60
CA LEU A 147 -4.03 1.97 8.48
C LEU A 147 -5.29 2.48 7.77
N PHE A 148 -5.60 1.97 6.59
CA PHE A 148 -6.74 2.47 5.82
C PHE A 148 -8.10 2.14 6.46
N ARG A 149 -8.24 1.01 7.15
CA ARG A 149 -9.45 0.74 7.94
C ARG A 149 -9.62 1.70 9.11
N ARG A 150 -8.51 2.12 9.72
CA ARG A 150 -8.53 3.03 10.87
C ARG A 150 -8.70 4.49 10.44
N PHE A 151 -8.10 4.86 9.32
CA PHE A 151 -8.03 6.22 8.79
C PHE A 151 -8.46 6.23 7.30
N PRO A 152 -9.74 5.98 6.98
CA PRO A 152 -10.21 5.92 5.59
C PRO A 152 -9.99 7.24 4.84
N GLU A 153 -10.01 8.36 5.55
CA GLU A 153 -9.73 9.73 5.08
C GLU A 153 -8.38 9.86 4.36
N MET A 154 -7.40 8.99 4.66
CA MET A 154 -6.10 8.99 3.98
C MET A 154 -6.22 8.82 2.46
N THR A 155 -7.26 8.13 1.97
CA THR A 155 -7.51 8.02 0.53
C THR A 155 -7.87 9.35 -0.11
N PHE A 156 -8.41 10.30 0.65
CA PHE A 156 -8.64 11.66 0.17
C PHE A 156 -7.40 12.54 0.40
N LEU A 157 -6.83 12.51 1.62
CA LEU A 157 -5.72 13.39 2.01
C LEU A 157 -4.47 13.21 1.15
N LEU A 158 -4.26 12.01 0.60
CA LEU A 158 -3.09 11.64 -0.20
C LEU A 158 -3.45 11.33 -1.65
N SER A 159 -4.52 11.94 -2.19
CA SER A 159 -4.99 11.59 -3.53
C SER A 159 -3.93 11.78 -4.61
N SER A 160 -3.17 12.87 -4.57
CA SER A 160 -2.09 13.13 -5.52
C SER A 160 -0.98 12.10 -5.45
N GLU A 161 -0.51 11.79 -4.24
CA GLU A 161 0.60 10.89 -3.96
C GLU A 161 0.22 9.44 -4.30
N LEU A 162 -1.03 9.05 -4.04
CA LEU A 162 -1.53 7.73 -4.36
C LEU A 162 -1.74 7.56 -5.87
N VAL A 163 -2.30 8.57 -6.55
CA VAL A 163 -2.45 8.57 -8.02
C VAL A 163 -1.07 8.48 -8.69
N ASP A 164 -0.11 9.30 -8.26
CA ASP A 164 1.26 9.27 -8.78
C ASP A 164 1.96 7.92 -8.51
N PHE A 165 1.87 7.38 -7.30
CA PHE A 165 2.49 6.09 -7.01
C PHE A 165 1.87 4.94 -7.83
N LEU A 166 0.54 4.93 -7.95
CA LEU A 166 -0.20 3.87 -8.66
C LEU A 166 -0.05 3.95 -10.18
N SER A 167 0.30 5.10 -10.76
CA SER A 167 0.54 5.22 -12.21
C SER A 167 1.83 4.53 -12.67
N HIS A 168 2.70 4.13 -11.75
CA HIS A 168 3.98 3.51 -12.07
C HIS A 168 3.94 2.00 -11.80
N THR A 169 3.88 1.17 -12.85
CA THR A 169 3.89 -0.30 -12.70
C THR A 169 5.22 -0.86 -12.19
N ALA A 170 6.32 -0.11 -12.30
CA ALA A 170 7.58 -0.42 -11.64
C ALA A 170 7.44 -0.52 -10.10
N SER A 171 6.50 0.24 -9.52
CA SER A 171 6.18 0.19 -8.09
C SER A 171 5.59 -1.17 -7.71
N TYR A 172 4.79 -1.78 -8.58
CA TYR A 172 4.24 -3.12 -8.37
C TYR A 172 5.34 -4.19 -8.38
N GLU A 173 6.29 -4.12 -9.32
CA GLU A 173 7.39 -5.11 -9.37
C GLU A 173 8.31 -4.99 -8.14
N THR A 174 8.46 -3.78 -7.59
CA THR A 174 9.25 -3.54 -6.37
C THR A 174 8.57 -4.09 -5.11
N ALA A 175 7.27 -3.82 -4.94
CA ALA A 175 6.52 -4.15 -3.73
C ALA A 175 5.08 -4.59 -4.06
N PRO A 176 4.87 -5.82 -4.56
CA PRO A 176 3.60 -6.24 -5.15
C PRO A 176 2.45 -6.29 -4.14
N ASP A 177 2.70 -6.79 -2.93
CA ASP A 177 1.67 -6.86 -1.88
C ASP A 177 1.29 -5.45 -1.37
N PHE A 178 2.26 -4.54 -1.28
CA PHE A 178 2.03 -3.16 -0.89
C PHE A 178 1.17 -2.43 -1.93
N PHE A 179 1.55 -2.54 -3.21
CA PHE A 179 0.81 -1.96 -4.33
C PHE A 179 -0.62 -2.52 -4.39
N THR A 180 -0.77 -3.84 -4.27
CA THR A 180 -2.10 -4.50 -4.27
C THR A 180 -2.97 -4.02 -3.10
N ASN A 181 -2.39 -3.83 -1.92
CA ASN A 181 -3.12 -3.30 -0.76
C ASN A 181 -3.56 -1.84 -0.94
N LEU A 182 -2.76 -1.01 -1.64
CA LEU A 182 -3.20 0.34 -2.01
C LEU A 182 -4.34 0.34 -3.02
N VAL A 183 -4.26 -0.48 -4.08
CA VAL A 183 -5.36 -0.63 -5.05
C VAL A 183 -6.65 -1.08 -4.35
N TRP A 184 -6.54 -2.01 -3.41
CA TRP A 184 -7.68 -2.43 -2.57
C TRP A 184 -8.20 -1.27 -1.73
N ALA A 185 -7.33 -0.52 -1.05
CA ALA A 185 -7.72 0.58 -0.18
C ALA A 185 -8.44 1.70 -0.95
N VAL A 186 -7.95 2.07 -2.13
CA VAL A 186 -8.62 3.02 -3.02
C VAL A 186 -10.01 2.52 -3.39
N GLY A 187 -10.12 1.27 -3.86
CA GLY A 187 -11.42 0.69 -4.20
C GLY A 187 -12.38 0.62 -3.02
N GLU A 188 -11.89 0.37 -1.81
CA GLU A 188 -12.70 0.27 -0.59
C GLU A 188 -13.16 1.64 -0.10
N PHE A 189 -12.23 2.57 0.12
CA PHE A 189 -12.48 3.79 0.92
C PHE A 189 -12.61 5.07 0.10
N ALA A 190 -12.28 5.09 -1.20
CA ALA A 190 -12.53 6.24 -2.06
C ALA A 190 -14.03 6.35 -2.39
N SER A 191 -14.81 6.82 -1.42
CA SER A 191 -16.26 6.90 -1.48
C SER A 191 -16.76 8.22 -0.87
N PRO A 192 -17.77 8.84 -1.49
CA PRO A 192 -18.49 9.96 -0.88
C PRO A 192 -19.14 9.62 0.47
N ASN A 193 -19.41 8.32 0.72
CA ASN A 193 -20.01 7.85 1.98
C ASN A 193 -19.02 7.88 3.16
N GLU A 194 -17.72 7.77 2.88
CA GLU A 194 -16.66 7.79 3.90
C GLU A 194 -16.24 9.22 4.26
N SER A 195 -16.26 10.13 3.28
CA SER A 195 -15.99 11.55 3.49
C SER A 195 -16.70 12.40 2.45
N SER A 196 -17.34 13.48 2.91
CA SER A 196 -17.93 14.50 2.04
C SER A 196 -16.90 15.25 1.18
N LEU A 197 -15.61 15.04 1.45
CA LEU A 197 -14.51 15.65 0.71
C LEU A 197 -14.25 14.96 -0.64
N PHE A 198 -14.78 13.74 -0.84
CA PHE A 198 -14.65 13.04 -2.12
C PHE A 198 -15.52 13.68 -3.20
N THR A 199 -14.88 14.49 -4.04
CA THR A 199 -15.50 15.00 -5.27
C THR A 199 -15.49 13.92 -6.36
N PRO A 200 -16.45 13.96 -7.30
CA PRO A 200 -16.45 13.05 -8.46
C PRO A 200 -15.12 13.07 -9.24
N ARG A 201 -14.42 14.21 -9.25
CA ARG A 201 -13.12 14.36 -9.90
C ARG A 201 -12.05 13.44 -9.31
N VAL A 202 -11.93 13.37 -7.99
CA VAL A 202 -10.95 12.49 -7.31
C VAL A 202 -11.24 11.01 -7.59
N ILE A 203 -12.53 10.64 -7.66
CA ILE A 203 -12.95 9.27 -8.02
C ILE A 203 -12.53 8.95 -9.46
N THR A 204 -12.71 9.90 -10.38
CA THR A 204 -12.28 9.76 -11.78
C THR A 204 -10.75 9.64 -11.89
N ASP A 205 -9.98 10.46 -11.18
CA ASP A 205 -8.50 10.40 -11.20
C ASP A 205 -8.00 9.02 -10.74
N TYR A 206 -8.57 8.47 -9.67
CA TYR A 206 -8.28 7.11 -9.23
C TYR A 206 -8.68 6.05 -10.25
N PHE A 207 -9.88 6.18 -10.82
CA PHE A 207 -10.37 5.24 -11.81
C PHE A 207 -9.45 5.19 -13.03
N GLU A 208 -9.02 6.35 -13.53
CA GLU A 208 -8.13 6.47 -14.69
C GLU A 208 -6.80 5.75 -14.48
N VAL A 209 -6.14 5.99 -13.34
CA VAL A 209 -4.88 5.30 -13.04
C VAL A 209 -5.08 3.79 -12.93
N LEU A 210 -6.13 3.34 -12.22
CA LEU A 210 -6.38 1.90 -12.09
C LEU A 210 -6.78 1.25 -13.42
N GLU A 211 -7.46 1.97 -14.30
CA GLU A 211 -7.80 1.53 -15.65
C GLU A 211 -6.54 1.36 -16.50
N CYS A 212 -5.63 2.34 -16.48
CA CYS A 212 -4.33 2.27 -17.15
C CYS A 212 -3.54 1.03 -16.69
N VAL A 213 -3.39 0.84 -15.37
CA VAL A 213 -2.69 -0.33 -14.81
C VAL A 213 -3.37 -1.63 -15.23
N THR A 214 -4.70 -1.67 -15.26
CA THR A 214 -5.44 -2.86 -15.70
C THR A 214 -5.14 -3.20 -17.16
N PHE A 215 -5.13 -2.21 -18.06
CA PHE A 215 -4.83 -2.46 -19.46
C PHE A 215 -3.37 -2.83 -19.70
N GLU A 216 -2.43 -2.25 -18.98
CA GLU A 216 -1.01 -2.64 -19.03
C GLU A 216 -0.82 -4.10 -18.58
N MET A 217 -1.49 -4.49 -17.49
CA MET A 217 -1.48 -5.86 -16.99
C MET A 217 -2.09 -6.85 -17.99
N LEU A 218 -3.22 -6.51 -18.60
CA LEU A 218 -3.88 -7.32 -19.63
C LEU A 218 -3.06 -7.43 -20.93
N GLY A 219 -2.23 -6.43 -21.22
CA GLY A 219 -1.29 -6.45 -22.36
C GLY A 219 -0.04 -7.30 -22.10
N SER A 220 0.21 -7.72 -20.86
CA SER A 220 1.43 -8.45 -20.52
C SER A 220 1.31 -9.96 -20.84
N PRO A 221 2.25 -10.55 -21.61
CA PRO A 221 2.19 -11.96 -21.98
C PRO A 221 2.40 -12.92 -20.80
N THR A 222 2.91 -12.43 -19.68
CA THR A 222 3.19 -13.24 -18.48
C THR A 222 2.09 -13.15 -17.43
N LEU A 223 0.96 -12.51 -17.75
CA LEU A 223 -0.17 -12.35 -16.82
C LEU A 223 -0.66 -13.68 -16.26
N LEU A 224 -1.01 -14.62 -17.14
CA LEU A 224 -1.57 -15.92 -16.78
C LEU A 224 -0.55 -16.85 -16.10
N GLN A 225 0.74 -16.56 -16.25
CA GLN A 225 1.83 -17.36 -15.69
C GLN A 225 2.14 -17.01 -14.22
N ARG A 226 1.64 -15.88 -13.70
CA ARG A 226 2.01 -15.37 -12.38
C ARG A 226 0.78 -15.19 -11.49
N GLU A 227 0.60 -16.07 -10.50
CA GLU A 227 -0.51 -16.00 -9.53
C GLU A 227 -0.66 -14.63 -8.86
N ARG A 228 0.46 -13.96 -8.53
CA ARG A 228 0.44 -12.62 -7.93
C ARG A 228 -0.19 -11.58 -8.86
N ARG A 229 0.06 -11.67 -10.16
CA ARG A 229 -0.52 -10.77 -11.17
C ARG A 229 -2.03 -11.02 -11.33
N LEU A 230 -2.45 -12.29 -11.28
CA LEU A 230 -3.87 -12.65 -11.26
C LEU A 230 -4.58 -12.14 -10.00
N ARG A 231 -3.90 -12.17 -8.84
CA ARG A 231 -4.41 -11.58 -7.60
C ARG A 231 -4.58 -10.07 -7.74
N LEU A 232 -3.59 -9.36 -8.26
CA LEU A 232 -3.70 -7.92 -8.51
C LEU A 232 -4.87 -7.62 -9.45
N LEU A 233 -5.00 -8.38 -10.54
CA LEU A 233 -6.11 -8.22 -11.50
C LEU A 233 -7.48 -8.40 -10.84
N CYS A 234 -7.64 -9.38 -9.96
CA CYS A 234 -8.88 -9.55 -9.17
C CYS A 234 -9.20 -8.33 -8.30
N VAL A 235 -8.18 -7.72 -7.69
CA VAL A 235 -8.34 -6.52 -6.87
C VAL A 235 -8.67 -5.32 -7.76
N LEU A 236 -7.96 -5.13 -8.88
CA LEU A 236 -8.21 -4.07 -9.86
C LEU A 236 -9.65 -4.09 -10.38
N ILE A 237 -10.13 -5.22 -10.88
CA ILE A 237 -11.50 -5.33 -11.40
C ILE A 237 -12.55 -5.03 -10.31
N THR A 238 -12.28 -5.42 -9.06
CA THR A 238 -13.16 -5.13 -7.93
C THR A 238 -13.13 -3.64 -7.59
N SER A 239 -11.95 -3.04 -7.53
CA SER A 239 -11.76 -1.61 -7.22
C SER A 239 -12.37 -0.72 -8.29
N LEU A 240 -12.12 -0.99 -9.57
CA LEU A 240 -12.73 -0.28 -10.69
C LEU A 240 -14.26 -0.34 -10.65
N SER A 241 -14.81 -1.52 -10.37
CA SER A 241 -16.27 -1.68 -10.29
C SER A 241 -16.86 -0.89 -9.11
N LYS A 242 -16.19 -0.89 -7.95
CA LYS A 242 -16.62 -0.08 -6.79
C LYS A 242 -16.59 1.42 -7.09
N LEU A 243 -15.54 1.91 -7.75
CA LEU A 243 -15.44 3.32 -8.17
C LEU A 243 -16.53 3.67 -9.20
N ALA A 244 -16.81 2.78 -10.16
CA ALA A 244 -17.83 3.00 -11.17
C ALA A 244 -19.27 2.98 -10.62
N VAL A 245 -19.56 2.16 -9.60
CA VAL A 245 -20.85 2.23 -8.91
C VAL A 245 -21.04 3.58 -8.20
N ARG A 246 -19.95 4.24 -7.79
CA ARG A 246 -19.98 5.56 -7.11
C ARG A 246 -20.06 6.73 -8.09
N SER A 247 -19.71 6.53 -9.36
CA SER A 247 -19.76 7.55 -10.41
C SER A 247 -20.26 6.92 -11.71
N GLN A 248 -21.53 7.15 -12.03
CA GLN A 248 -22.24 6.47 -13.13
C GLN A 248 -21.57 6.69 -14.51
N ASP A 249 -20.90 7.83 -14.70
CA ASP A 249 -20.18 8.15 -15.93
C ASP A 249 -19.02 7.17 -16.21
N LEU A 250 -18.54 6.45 -15.19
CA LEU A 250 -17.45 5.49 -15.30
C LEU A 250 -17.93 4.06 -15.60
N VAL A 251 -19.24 3.77 -15.49
CA VAL A 251 -19.80 2.42 -15.68
C VAL A 251 -19.47 1.82 -17.06
N PRO A 252 -19.63 2.54 -18.19
CA PRO A 252 -19.30 1.99 -19.51
C PRO A 252 -17.82 1.61 -19.64
N ARG A 253 -16.93 2.40 -19.04
CA ARG A 253 -15.48 2.15 -19.01
C ARG A 253 -15.16 0.92 -18.18
N ALA A 254 -15.77 0.79 -17.00
CA ALA A 254 -15.58 -0.39 -16.14
C ALA A 254 -16.04 -1.69 -16.83
N LEU A 255 -17.19 -1.67 -17.50
CA LEU A 255 -17.69 -2.81 -18.28
C LEU A 255 -16.73 -3.18 -19.43
N LEU A 256 -16.11 -2.20 -20.09
CA LEU A 256 -15.08 -2.44 -21.12
C LEU A 256 -13.85 -3.15 -20.52
N CYS A 257 -13.36 -2.71 -19.36
CA CYS A 257 -12.25 -3.37 -18.65
C CYS A 257 -12.59 -4.82 -18.28
N LEU A 258 -13.80 -5.07 -17.78
CA LEU A 258 -14.28 -6.40 -17.43
C LEU A 258 -14.40 -7.30 -18.67
N SER A 259 -14.98 -6.79 -19.76
CA SER A 259 -15.06 -7.49 -21.04
C SER A 259 -13.69 -7.91 -21.57
N LYS A 260 -12.72 -6.99 -21.58
CA LYS A 260 -11.34 -7.29 -22.02
C LYS A 260 -10.64 -8.29 -21.10
N THR A 261 -10.87 -8.19 -19.79
CA THR A 261 -10.39 -9.19 -18.82
C THR A 261 -10.94 -10.58 -19.16
N GLY A 262 -12.22 -10.65 -19.51
CA GLY A 262 -12.89 -11.83 -20.02
C GLY A 262 -12.25 -12.43 -21.25
N GLN A 263 -11.95 -11.60 -22.25
CA GLN A 263 -11.31 -12.03 -23.49
C GLN A 263 -9.92 -12.62 -23.22
N VAL A 264 -9.11 -11.98 -22.38
CA VAL A 264 -7.74 -12.44 -22.09
C VAL A 264 -7.73 -13.69 -21.20
N CYS A 265 -8.63 -13.78 -20.21
CA CYS A 265 -8.65 -14.89 -19.27
C CYS A 265 -9.52 -16.08 -19.71
N GLY A 266 -10.41 -15.88 -20.69
CA GLY A 266 -11.36 -16.89 -21.18
C GLY A 266 -10.88 -17.68 -22.39
N THR A 267 -9.74 -17.32 -22.99
CA THR A 267 -9.16 -18.00 -24.16
C THR A 267 -8.53 -19.35 -23.83
N GLU A 268 -8.15 -19.59 -22.57
CA GLU A 268 -7.55 -20.84 -22.14
C GLU A 268 -8.60 -21.79 -21.55
N CYS A 269 -8.57 -23.07 -21.94
CA CYS A 269 -9.46 -24.12 -21.38
C CYS A 269 -9.32 -24.31 -19.86
N SER A 270 -8.24 -23.78 -19.27
CA SER A 270 -7.97 -23.70 -17.83
C SER A 270 -7.72 -22.24 -17.39
N GLY A 271 -8.46 -21.30 -17.96
CA GLY A 271 -8.39 -19.89 -17.57
C GLY A 271 -8.54 -19.68 -16.06
N PRO A 272 -8.02 -18.58 -15.49
CA PRO A 272 -8.01 -18.34 -14.06
C PRO A 272 -9.44 -18.16 -13.53
N ARG A 273 -10.07 -19.26 -13.11
CA ARG A 273 -11.48 -19.34 -12.70
C ARG A 273 -11.86 -18.28 -11.66
N ALA A 274 -10.98 -18.02 -10.70
CA ALA A 274 -11.20 -16.99 -9.68
C ALA A 274 -11.36 -15.58 -10.27
N VAL A 275 -10.62 -15.24 -11.33
CA VAL A 275 -10.71 -13.95 -12.03
C VAL A 275 -12.04 -13.86 -12.77
N LEU A 276 -12.41 -14.92 -13.49
CA LEU A 276 -13.66 -14.98 -14.25
C LEU A 276 -14.89 -14.91 -13.34
N GLU A 277 -14.91 -15.65 -12.23
CA GLU A 277 -15.99 -15.58 -11.23
C GLU A 277 -16.10 -14.18 -10.61
N ARG A 278 -14.94 -13.55 -10.30
CA ARG A 278 -14.92 -12.19 -9.76
C ARG A 278 -15.43 -11.17 -10.78
N ARG A 279 -15.04 -11.31 -12.05
CA ARG A 279 -15.51 -10.47 -13.16
C ARG A 279 -17.03 -10.56 -13.30
N SER A 280 -17.60 -11.76 -13.39
CA SER A 280 -19.05 -11.92 -13.57
C SER A 280 -19.85 -11.31 -12.41
N ARG A 281 -19.34 -11.40 -11.17
CA ARG A 281 -19.96 -10.71 -10.02
C ARG A 281 -19.91 -9.19 -10.15
N ALA A 282 -18.77 -8.65 -10.61
CA ALA A 282 -18.61 -7.22 -10.84
C ALA A 282 -19.54 -6.71 -11.96
N GLU A 283 -19.69 -7.46 -13.06
CA GLU A 283 -20.61 -7.13 -14.16
C GLU A 283 -22.06 -7.07 -13.67
N ALA A 284 -22.53 -8.10 -12.96
CA ALA A 284 -23.89 -8.13 -12.42
C ALA A 284 -24.19 -6.95 -11.46
N VAL A 285 -23.19 -6.52 -10.69
CA VAL A 285 -23.31 -5.37 -9.79
C VAL A 285 -23.37 -4.04 -10.54
N LEU A 286 -22.61 -3.89 -11.62
CA LEU A 286 -22.63 -2.68 -12.45
C LEU A 286 -23.91 -2.56 -13.28
N GLU A 287 -24.46 -3.67 -13.76
CA GLU A 287 -25.74 -3.71 -14.47
C GLU A 287 -26.92 -3.37 -13.55
N SER A 288 -26.78 -3.58 -12.24
CA SER A 288 -27.77 -3.25 -11.21
C SER A 288 -27.48 -1.92 -10.46
N SER A 289 -26.60 -1.07 -11.01
CA SER A 289 -26.00 0.13 -10.37
C SER A 289 -26.99 1.11 -9.70
N GLY A 290 -28.27 1.15 -10.09
CA GLY A 290 -29.30 1.92 -9.38
C GLY A 290 -29.52 1.52 -7.91
N ALA A 291 -29.18 0.29 -7.50
CA ALA A 291 -29.35 -0.24 -6.14
C ALA A 291 -28.04 -0.72 -5.46
N ALA A 292 -26.91 -0.68 -6.17
CA ALA A 292 -25.65 -1.30 -5.73
C ALA A 292 -24.78 -0.42 -4.80
N SER A 293 -25.02 0.91 -4.76
CA SER A 293 -24.21 1.84 -3.96
C SER A 293 -24.35 1.59 -2.44
N THR A 294 -25.51 1.13 -2.00
CA THR A 294 -25.79 0.72 -0.61
C THR A 294 -25.19 -0.64 -0.24
N ILE A 295 -24.98 -1.54 -1.21
CA ILE A 295 -24.46 -2.90 -0.98
C ILE A 295 -22.93 -2.91 -0.83
N LEU A 296 -22.23 -1.96 -1.48
CA LEU A 296 -20.76 -1.93 -1.54
C LEU A 296 -20.11 -1.01 -0.48
N THR A 297 -20.88 -0.40 0.40
CA THR A 297 -20.33 0.41 1.50
C THR A 297 -19.92 -0.52 2.64
N PRO A 298 -18.70 -0.39 3.20
CA PRO A 298 -18.30 -1.22 4.33
C PRO A 298 -19.26 -0.99 5.52
N PRO A 299 -19.74 -2.05 6.19
CA PRO A 299 -20.67 -1.89 7.31
C PRO A 299 -19.99 -1.14 8.46
N LYS A 300 -20.66 -0.13 9.02
CA LYS A 300 -20.14 0.63 10.16
C LYS A 300 -20.10 -0.25 11.40
N GLU A 301 -19.14 -0.01 12.31
CA GLU A 301 -19.01 -0.79 13.56
C GLU A 301 -20.30 -0.74 14.41
N ASP A 302 -21.09 0.33 14.30
CA ASP A 302 -22.40 0.50 14.93
C ASP A 302 -23.51 -0.34 14.29
N GLU A 303 -23.41 -0.62 12.98
CA GLU A 303 -24.33 -1.51 12.25
C GLU A 303 -24.03 -2.97 12.57
N LEU A 304 -22.75 -3.33 12.70
CA LEU A 304 -22.32 -4.64 13.22
C LEU A 304 -22.79 -4.85 14.66
N LYS A 305 -22.72 -3.83 15.52
CA LYS A 305 -23.25 -3.88 16.91
C LYS A 305 -24.77 -3.98 16.97
N ARG A 306 -25.51 -3.37 16.03
CA ARG A 306 -26.97 -3.58 15.89
C ARG A 306 -27.31 -4.99 15.44
N CYS A 307 -26.59 -5.52 14.45
CA CYS A 307 -26.80 -6.89 13.94
C CYS A 307 -26.59 -7.97 15.02
N HIS A 308 -25.71 -7.73 16.00
CA HIS A 308 -25.53 -8.62 17.14
C HIS A 308 -26.67 -8.58 18.18
N ARG A 309 -27.48 -7.51 18.23
CA ARG A 309 -28.69 -7.46 19.07
C ARG A 309 -29.91 -8.07 18.36
N ASP A 310 -29.95 -8.03 17.04
CA ASP A 310 -31.08 -8.46 16.21
C ASP A 310 -30.94 -9.90 15.64
N LEU A 311 -30.33 -10.81 16.41
CA LEU A 311 -30.26 -12.26 16.06
C LEU A 311 -31.63 -12.94 15.93
N THR A 312 -32.73 -12.25 16.24
CA THR A 312 -34.11 -12.74 16.08
C THR A 312 -34.78 -12.31 14.77
N GLN A 313 -34.16 -11.46 13.95
CA GLN A 313 -34.80 -10.91 12.73
C GLN A 313 -34.22 -11.40 11.39
N LEU A 314 -33.16 -12.21 11.41
CA LEU A 314 -32.62 -12.86 10.20
C LEU A 314 -33.67 -13.58 9.32
N PRO A 315 -34.76 -14.18 9.87
CA PRO A 315 -35.78 -14.80 9.02
C PRO A 315 -36.63 -13.81 8.21
N GLY A 316 -36.66 -12.52 8.57
CA GLY A 316 -37.51 -11.50 7.93
C GLY A 316 -36.92 -10.96 6.62
N LEU A 317 -35.62 -10.65 6.63
CA LEU A 317 -34.90 -10.14 5.45
C LEU A 317 -34.78 -11.21 4.35
N VAL A 318 -34.56 -12.48 4.73
CA VAL A 318 -34.56 -13.61 3.78
C VAL A 318 -35.94 -13.84 3.18
N ARG A 319 -37.03 -13.65 3.95
CA ARG A 319 -38.41 -13.73 3.42
C ARG A 319 -38.77 -12.57 2.51
N LEU A 320 -38.30 -11.35 2.79
CA LEU A 320 -38.53 -10.18 1.94
C LEU A 320 -37.83 -10.35 0.59
N VAL A 321 -36.59 -10.83 0.59
CA VAL A 321 -35.83 -11.13 -0.63
C VAL A 321 -36.48 -12.28 -1.41
N SER A 322 -36.94 -13.33 -0.72
CA SER A 322 -37.66 -14.44 -1.37
C SER A 322 -39.01 -14.00 -1.96
N ALA A 323 -39.73 -13.09 -1.28
CA ALA A 323 -41.00 -12.56 -1.78
C ALA A 323 -40.83 -11.64 -3.00
N MET A 324 -39.74 -10.88 -3.06
CA MET A 324 -39.42 -10.04 -4.22
C MET A 324 -38.96 -10.87 -5.43
N MET A 325 -38.29 -12.00 -5.21
CA MET A 325 -37.88 -12.91 -6.29
C MET A 325 -39.02 -13.79 -6.85
N VAL A 326 -40.09 -14.01 -6.09
CA VAL A 326 -41.24 -14.82 -6.55
C VAL A 326 -42.24 -13.99 -7.38
N ASN A 327 -42.21 -12.66 -7.31
CA ASN A 327 -43.22 -11.82 -7.94
C ASN A 327 -42.90 -11.36 -9.38
N GLU A 328 -41.76 -11.76 -9.96
CA GLU A 328 -41.43 -11.50 -11.38
C GLU A 328 -41.87 -12.64 -12.33
N GLY A 329 -42.64 -13.61 -11.85
CA GLY A 329 -43.07 -14.77 -12.62
C GLY A 329 -44.58 -15.04 -12.57
N SER A 330 -45.42 -14.12 -13.07
CA SER A 330 -46.77 -14.50 -13.53
C SER A 330 -47.27 -13.56 -14.62
N PRO A 331 -47.64 -14.06 -15.82
CA PRO A 331 -48.25 -13.25 -16.86
C PRO A 331 -49.76 -13.21 -16.66
N ARG A 332 -50.35 -12.01 -16.65
CA ARG A 332 -51.64 -11.67 -17.29
C ARG A 332 -51.65 -10.18 -17.60
#